data_AF-A0A2G9UDF4-F1
#
_entry.id   AF-A0A2G9UDF4-F1
#
_cell.length_a   1.000
_cell.length_b   1.000
_cell.length_c   1.000
_cell.angle_alpha   90.00
_cell.angle_beta   90.00
_cell.angle_gamma   90.00
#
_symmetry.space_group_name_H-M   'P 1'
#
loop_
_entity.id
_entity.type
_entity.pdbx_description
1 polymer ?
#
loop_
_entity_poly.entity_id
_entity_poly.type
_entity_poly.pdbx_seq_one_letter_code
_entity_poly.pdbx_strand_id
1 'polypeptide(L)'
;MNFKDNDKILIMGKVSSSLKDDPGFSALVAYEKANLVGLQKQHEQIESDLSAMELNFLDVQKSLEMVKRMEKRLANFTETSMKHLEALDGLSIIGELTSEAQAVRNREKRKSLIDGINTLLNGNDKHVRRLEEYKKKLLGEIIE
;
A
#
# COMPACT_ATOMS: atom_id res chain seq x y z
N MET A 1 -23.69 -36.43 -28.46
CA MET A 1 -23.27 -35.03 -28.29
C MET A 1 -21.77 -35.00 -28.46
N ASN A 2 -21.27 -34.47 -29.57
CA ASN A 2 -19.86 -34.51 -29.96
C ASN A 2 -19.23 -33.14 -29.69
N PHE A 3 -18.47 -33.01 -28.60
CA PHE A 3 -17.62 -31.84 -28.36
C PHE A 3 -16.20 -32.17 -28.85
N LYS A 4 -15.56 -31.23 -29.56
CA LYS A 4 -14.17 -31.39 -30.03
C LYS A 4 -13.18 -30.86 -28.98
N ASP A 5 -11.94 -31.34 -29.03
CA ASP A 5 -10.86 -31.08 -28.04
C ASP A 5 -10.45 -29.60 -27.82
N ASN A 6 -11.12 -28.64 -28.46
CA ASN A 6 -10.90 -27.21 -28.26
C ASN A 6 -12.17 -26.41 -27.92
N ASP A 7 -13.28 -27.07 -27.61
CA ASP A 7 -14.49 -26.39 -27.14
C ASP A 7 -14.29 -25.94 -25.68
N LYS A 8 -14.03 -24.64 -25.49
CA LYS A 8 -14.05 -24.03 -24.15
C LYS A 8 -15.48 -23.87 -23.68
N ILE A 9 -15.97 -24.85 -22.95
CA ILE A 9 -17.28 -24.82 -22.28
C ILE A 9 -17.18 -23.91 -21.06
N LEU A 10 -17.75 -22.71 -21.16
CA LEU A 10 -17.87 -21.78 -20.03
C LEU A 10 -19.12 -22.14 -19.21
N ILE A 11 -18.93 -22.86 -18.11
CA ILE A 11 -20.01 -23.24 -17.19
C ILE A 11 -20.34 -22.04 -16.29
N MET A 12 -21.43 -21.32 -16.56
CA MET A 12 -22.01 -20.32 -15.65
C MET A 12 -22.85 -20.98 -14.54
N GLY A 13 -22.20 -21.80 -13.72
CA GLY A 13 -22.75 -22.39 -12.50
C GLY A 13 -22.12 -21.77 -11.25
N LYS A 14 -22.86 -21.75 -10.13
CA LYS A 14 -22.45 -21.26 -8.80
C LYS A 14 -20.94 -21.44 -8.56
N VAL A 15 -20.29 -20.33 -8.22
CA VAL A 15 -18.88 -20.23 -7.80
C VAL A 15 -18.51 -21.47 -7.00
N SER A 16 -17.62 -22.30 -7.55
CA SER A 16 -17.19 -23.56 -6.94
C SER A 16 -16.73 -23.31 -5.52
N SER A 17 -17.57 -23.66 -4.56
CA SER A 17 -17.30 -23.65 -3.12
C SER A 17 -16.33 -24.79 -2.71
N SER A 18 -15.31 -25.08 -3.53
CA SER A 18 -14.35 -26.17 -3.28
C SER A 18 -13.03 -25.71 -2.65
N LEU A 19 -12.84 -24.41 -2.47
CA LEU A 19 -11.83 -23.86 -1.57
C LEU A 19 -12.57 -22.99 -0.58
N LYS A 20 -13.04 -23.56 0.53
CA LYS A 20 -13.41 -22.72 1.69
C LYS A 20 -12.20 -21.85 1.98
N ASP A 21 -12.38 -20.53 1.99
CA ASP A 21 -11.29 -19.62 2.31
C ASP A 21 -10.73 -20.02 3.68
N ASP A 22 -9.46 -20.40 3.68
CA ASP A 22 -8.74 -20.77 4.88
C ASP A 22 -8.79 -19.58 5.86
N PRO A 23 -8.87 -19.81 7.19
CA PRO A 23 -8.76 -18.75 8.18
C PRO A 23 -7.58 -17.79 7.93
N GLY A 24 -6.45 -18.31 7.45
CA GLY A 24 -5.28 -17.51 7.07
C GLY A 24 -5.51 -16.60 5.86
N PHE A 25 -6.23 -17.07 4.84
CA PHE A 25 -6.57 -16.25 3.67
C PHE A 25 -7.58 -15.15 4.02
N SER A 26 -8.58 -15.49 4.83
CA SER A 26 -9.58 -14.53 5.30
C SER A 26 -8.95 -13.44 6.16
N ALA A 27 -7.98 -13.79 7.02
CA ALA A 27 -7.23 -12.83 7.82
C ALA A 27 -6.43 -11.84 6.95
N LEU A 28 -5.76 -12.33 5.88
CA LEU A 28 -5.05 -11.47 4.93
C LEU A 28 -5.98 -10.50 4.19
N VAL A 29 -7.14 -10.99 3.74
CA VAL A 29 -8.12 -10.15 3.01
C VAL A 29 -8.76 -9.13 3.94
N ALA A 30 -9.07 -9.50 5.19
CA ALA A 30 -9.56 -8.57 6.20
C ALA A 30 -8.52 -7.49 6.50
N TYR A 31 -7.24 -7.87 6.62
CA TYR A 31 -6.13 -6.97 6.84
C TYR A 31 -5.94 -5.98 5.69
N GLU A 32 -6.00 -6.45 4.45
CA GLU A 32 -5.96 -5.61 3.24
C GLU A 32 -7.06 -4.55 3.26
N LYS A 33 -8.32 -4.96 3.50
CA LYS A 33 -9.46 -4.04 3.52
C LYS A 33 -9.38 -3.01 4.64
N ALA A 34 -8.93 -3.42 5.81
CA ALA A 34 -8.88 -2.54 6.98
C ALA A 34 -7.71 -1.54 6.90
N ASN A 35 -6.54 -1.98 6.45
CA ASN A 35 -5.31 -1.22 6.61
C ASN A 35 -4.79 -0.63 5.29
N LEU A 36 -4.81 -1.39 4.19
CA LEU A 36 -4.21 -0.93 2.92
C LEU A 36 -5.01 0.23 2.30
N VAL A 37 -6.34 0.18 2.38
CA VAL A 37 -7.22 1.25 1.88
C VAL A 37 -6.99 2.56 2.65
N GLY A 38 -6.81 2.48 3.96
CA GLY A 38 -6.51 3.65 4.80
C GLY A 38 -5.14 4.24 4.46
N LEU A 39 -4.14 3.37 4.30
CA LEU A 39 -2.78 3.76 3.95
C LEU A 39 -2.72 4.44 2.57
N GLN A 40 -3.41 3.88 1.58
CA GLN A 40 -3.47 4.47 0.25
C GLN A 40 -4.12 5.86 0.26
N LYS A 41 -5.23 6.04 0.99
CA LYS A 41 -5.86 7.36 1.15
C LYS A 41 -4.94 8.38 1.82
N GLN A 42 -4.17 7.95 2.82
CA GLN A 42 -3.19 8.84 3.46
C GLN A 42 -2.10 9.27 2.48
N HIS A 43 -1.61 8.34 1.65
CA HIS A 43 -0.63 8.65 0.60
C HIS A 43 -1.19 9.64 -0.43
N GLU A 44 -2.42 9.44 -0.92
CA GLU A 44 -3.09 10.36 -1.85
C GLU A 44 -3.29 11.76 -1.25
N GLN A 45 -3.63 11.85 0.03
CA GLN A 45 -3.75 13.14 0.72
C GLN A 45 -2.39 13.84 0.85
N ILE A 46 -1.32 13.12 1.16
CA ILE A 46 0.05 13.65 1.21
C ILE A 46 0.44 14.23 -0.15
N GLU A 47 0.14 13.52 -1.24
CA GLU A 47 0.43 13.97 -2.60
C GLU A 47 -0.32 15.25 -2.97
N SER A 48 -1.62 15.30 -2.64
CA SER A 48 -2.46 16.49 -2.84
C SER A 48 -1.94 17.69 -2.05
N ASP A 49 -1.61 17.48 -0.77
CA ASP A 49 -1.14 18.54 0.11
C ASP A 49 0.25 19.06 -0.32
N LEU A 50 1.16 18.18 -0.74
CA LEU A 50 2.45 18.57 -1.30
C LEU A 50 2.28 19.42 -2.55
N SER A 51 1.40 18.99 -3.45
CA SER A 51 1.11 19.74 -4.68
C SER A 51 0.51 21.11 -4.38
N ALA A 52 -0.34 21.23 -3.36
CA ALA A 52 -0.89 22.50 -2.91
C ALA A 52 0.17 23.42 -2.27
N MET A 53 1.11 22.86 -1.50
CA MET A 53 2.21 23.62 -0.89
C MET A 53 3.12 24.24 -1.96
N GLU A 54 3.39 23.52 -3.04
CA GLU A 54 4.23 24.00 -4.15
C GLU A 54 3.64 25.17 -4.92
N LEU A 55 2.32 25.42 -4.81
CA LEU A 55 1.68 26.58 -5.41
C LEU A 55 2.10 27.90 -4.74
N ASN A 56 2.84 27.85 -3.63
CA ASN A 56 3.52 29.01 -3.01
C ASN A 56 2.59 30.21 -2.69
N PHE A 57 1.34 29.94 -2.32
CA PHE A 57 0.42 30.99 -1.87
C PHE A 57 0.73 31.54 -0.47
N LEU A 58 1.65 30.90 0.26
CA LEU A 58 2.02 31.24 1.63
C LEU A 58 3.37 31.99 1.69
N ASP A 59 3.52 32.84 2.69
CA ASP A 59 4.80 33.47 3.00
C ASP A 59 5.83 32.44 3.48
N VAL A 60 7.11 32.71 3.23
CA VAL A 60 8.21 31.76 3.46
C VAL A 60 8.19 31.16 4.88
N GLN A 61 7.89 31.96 5.91
CA GLN A 61 7.85 31.45 7.28
C GLN A 61 6.73 30.43 7.51
N LYS A 62 5.51 30.69 7.01
CA LYS A 62 4.41 29.71 7.10
C LYS A 62 4.65 28.50 6.23
N SER A 63 5.25 28.68 5.06
CA SER A 63 5.63 27.56 4.19
C SER A 63 6.64 26.64 4.88
N LEU A 64 7.63 27.18 5.60
CA LEU A 64 8.58 26.39 6.40
C LEU A 64 7.91 25.65 7.57
N GLU A 65 6.92 26.26 8.23
CA GLU A 65 6.14 25.56 9.26
C GLU A 65 5.35 24.39 8.67
N MET A 66 4.74 24.59 7.51
CA MET A 66 4.04 23.53 6.77
C MET A 66 4.98 22.41 6.32
N VAL A 67 6.20 22.74 5.89
CA VAL A 67 7.24 21.77 5.59
C VAL A 67 7.52 20.90 6.82
N LYS A 68 7.73 21.49 7.99
CA LYS A 68 7.96 20.75 9.24
C LYS A 68 6.79 19.82 9.61
N ARG A 69 5.56 20.27 9.39
CA ARG A 69 4.36 19.44 9.61
C ARG A 69 4.29 18.29 8.61
N MET A 70 4.67 18.53 7.35
CA MET A 70 4.71 17.51 6.31
C MET A 70 5.82 16.48 6.56
N GLU A 71 7.03 16.90 6.96
CA GLU A 71 8.12 16.00 7.37
C GLU A 71 7.64 15.01 8.45
N LYS A 72 6.92 15.51 9.47
CA LYS A 72 6.34 14.67 10.53
C LYS A 72 5.29 13.69 9.99
N ARG A 73 4.45 14.11 9.03
CA ARG A 73 3.45 13.23 8.40
C ARG A 73 4.10 12.13 7.57
N LEU A 74 5.10 12.46 6.76
CA LEU A 74 5.86 11.50 5.96
C LEU A 74 6.58 10.47 6.84
N ALA A 75 7.19 10.90 7.95
CA ALA A 75 7.83 10.00 8.91
C ALA A 75 6.83 9.06 9.60
N ASN A 76 5.68 9.60 10.05
CA ASN A 76 4.61 8.79 10.63
C ASN A 76 4.05 7.77 9.62
N PHE A 77 3.96 8.14 8.33
CA PHE A 77 3.52 7.24 7.27
C PHE A 77 4.50 6.07 7.09
N THR A 78 5.80 6.34 7.07
CA THR A 78 6.83 5.29 7.02
C THR A 78 6.72 4.36 8.22
N GLU A 79 6.62 4.90 9.44
CA GLU A 79 6.49 4.09 10.66
C GLU A 79 5.23 3.20 10.62
N THR A 80 4.09 3.75 10.19
CA THR A 80 2.83 3.01 10.09
C THR A 80 2.92 1.90 9.04
N SER A 81 3.53 2.18 7.90
CA SER A 81 3.78 1.21 6.83
C SER A 81 4.69 0.07 7.31
N MET A 82 5.75 0.39 8.07
CA MET A 82 6.65 -0.61 8.66
C MET A 82 5.94 -1.50 9.68
N LYS A 83 5.12 -0.92 10.57
CA LYS A 83 4.26 -1.69 11.49
C LYS A 83 3.35 -2.64 10.73
N HIS A 84 2.85 -2.21 9.57
CA HIS A 84 1.99 -3.08 8.76
C HIS A 84 2.74 -4.25 8.13
N LEU A 85 4.00 -4.05 7.72
CA LEU A 85 4.86 -5.13 7.24
C LEU A 85 5.18 -6.13 8.36
N GLU A 86 5.57 -5.65 9.53
CA GLU A 86 5.85 -6.50 10.70
C GLU A 86 4.63 -7.35 11.10
N ALA A 87 3.44 -6.74 11.11
CA ALA A 87 2.20 -7.47 11.39
C ALA A 87 1.88 -8.52 10.30
N LEU A 88 2.15 -8.23 9.03
CA LEU A 88 1.97 -9.19 7.94
C LEU A 88 2.94 -10.37 8.03
N ASP A 89 4.18 -10.13 8.45
CA ASP A 89 5.18 -11.17 8.67
C ASP A 89 4.84 -12.04 9.88
N GLY A 90 4.32 -11.43 10.95
CA GLY A 90 3.89 -12.12 12.17
C GLY A 90 2.63 -12.98 12.03
N LEU A 91 1.85 -12.83 10.95
CA LEU A 91 0.64 -13.65 10.74
C LEU A 91 1.00 -15.14 10.58
N SER A 92 0.38 -16.02 11.36
CA SER A 92 0.50 -17.47 11.12
C SER A 92 -0.46 -17.86 9.99
N ILE A 93 0.08 -17.95 8.79
CA ILE A 93 -0.68 -18.15 7.55
C ILE A 93 -0.82 -19.64 7.16
N ILE A 94 0.00 -20.48 7.78
CA ILE A 94 0.06 -21.92 7.58
C ILE A 94 -0.20 -22.55 8.93
N GLY A 95 -1.15 -23.48 8.99
CA GLY A 95 -1.51 -24.25 10.18
C GLY A 95 -1.53 -25.74 9.89
N GLU A 96 -1.85 -26.56 10.89
CA GLU A 96 -1.88 -28.03 10.76
C GLU A 96 -2.88 -28.54 9.71
N LEU A 97 -3.89 -27.73 9.36
CA LEU A 97 -4.97 -28.08 8.43
C LEU A 97 -4.86 -27.40 7.06
N THR A 98 -3.82 -26.58 6.82
CA THR A 98 -3.64 -25.94 5.51
C THR A 98 -3.05 -26.93 4.51
N SER A 99 -3.75 -27.16 3.39
CA SER A 99 -3.17 -27.92 2.27
C SER A 99 -2.02 -27.16 1.62
N GLU A 100 -1.11 -27.86 0.93
CA GLU A 100 0.02 -27.23 0.22
C GLU A 100 -0.45 -26.18 -0.80
N ALA A 101 -1.55 -26.44 -1.51
CA ALA A 101 -2.14 -25.48 -2.45
C ALA A 101 -2.67 -24.21 -1.77
N GLN A 102 -3.27 -24.34 -0.57
CA GLN A 102 -3.71 -23.19 0.22
C GLN A 102 -2.52 -22.42 0.81
N ALA A 103 -1.49 -23.13 1.26
CA ALA A 103 -0.26 -22.52 1.76
C ALA A 103 0.44 -21.68 0.68
N VAL A 104 0.50 -22.16 -0.57
CA VAL A 104 1.02 -21.40 -1.71
C VAL A 104 0.17 -20.15 -1.97
N ARG A 105 -1.16 -20.29 -2.07
CA ARG A 105 -2.08 -19.16 -2.30
C ARG A 105 -1.95 -18.08 -1.22
N ASN A 106 -1.84 -18.47 0.05
CA ASN A 106 -1.72 -17.49 1.12
C ASN A 106 -0.34 -16.82 1.15
N ARG A 107 0.75 -17.54 0.79
CA ARG A 107 2.08 -16.94 0.61
C ARG A 107 2.10 -15.93 -0.53
N GLU A 108 1.48 -16.26 -1.66
CA GLU A 108 1.35 -15.35 -2.80
C GLU A 108 0.56 -14.10 -2.42
N LYS A 109 -0.57 -14.25 -1.70
CA LYS A 109 -1.37 -13.11 -1.25
C LYS A 109 -0.61 -12.25 -0.24
N ARG A 110 0.11 -12.84 0.72
CA ARG A 110 1.00 -12.09 1.62
C ARG A 110 2.04 -11.31 0.82
N LYS A 111 2.72 -11.97 -0.13
CA LYS A 111 3.75 -11.33 -0.95
C LYS A 111 3.19 -10.14 -1.73
N SER A 112 2.02 -10.30 -2.35
CA SER A 112 1.34 -9.22 -3.05
C SER A 112 1.00 -8.04 -2.15
N LEU A 113 0.63 -8.26 -0.88
CA LEU A 113 0.38 -7.18 0.07
C LEU A 113 1.66 -6.46 0.49
N ILE A 114 2.73 -7.21 0.74
CA ILE A 114 4.04 -6.66 1.06
C ILE A 114 4.56 -5.81 -0.10
N ASP A 115 4.47 -6.31 -1.33
CA ASP A 115 4.86 -5.59 -2.55
C ASP A 115 4.04 -4.30 -2.73
N GLY A 116 2.74 -4.33 -2.39
CA GLY A 116 1.88 -3.14 -2.38
C GLY A 116 2.34 -2.09 -1.38
N ILE A 117 2.63 -2.48 -0.12
CA ILE A 117 3.11 -1.56 0.92
C ILE A 117 4.50 -1.01 0.53
N ASN A 118 5.39 -1.84 0.02
CA ASN A 118 6.71 -1.41 -0.46
C ASN A 118 6.60 -0.40 -1.61
N THR A 119 5.60 -0.57 -2.49
CA THR A 119 5.33 0.41 -3.56
C THR A 119 4.92 1.76 -2.98
N LEU A 120 4.06 1.76 -1.95
CA LEU A 120 3.65 2.98 -1.25
C LEU A 120 4.81 3.64 -0.47
N LEU A 121 5.69 2.84 0.16
CA LEU A 121 6.90 3.34 0.81
C LEU A 121 7.84 4.02 -0.20
N ASN A 122 8.05 3.40 -1.35
CA ASN A 122 8.84 4.00 -2.43
C ASN A 122 8.20 5.31 -2.95
N GLY A 123 6.87 5.40 -2.97
CA GLY A 123 6.14 6.64 -3.26
C GLY A 123 6.39 7.72 -2.20
N ASN A 124 6.31 7.34 -0.93
CA ASN A 124 6.59 8.23 0.20
C ASN A 124 8.03 8.76 0.18
N ASP A 125 9.02 7.94 -0.18
CA ASP A 125 10.40 8.38 -0.33
C ASP A 125 10.57 9.44 -1.43
N LYS A 126 9.81 9.34 -2.52
CA LYS A 126 9.77 10.40 -3.55
C LYS A 126 9.16 11.68 -2.99
N HIS A 127 8.11 11.57 -2.18
CA HIS A 127 7.50 12.72 -1.50
C HIS A 127 8.46 13.40 -0.52
N VAL A 128 9.27 12.63 0.22
CA VAL A 128 10.33 13.17 1.09
C VAL A 128 11.35 13.97 0.28
N ARG A 129 11.88 13.40 -0.82
CA ARG A 129 12.83 14.11 -1.69
C ARG A 129 12.25 15.38 -2.28
N ARG A 130 11.00 15.32 -2.76
CA ARG A 130 10.26 16.47 -3.30
C ARG A 130 10.10 17.58 -2.26
N LEU A 131 9.78 17.21 -1.01
CA LEU A 131 9.67 18.16 0.10
C LEU A 131 11.02 18.80 0.46
N GLU A 132 12.12 18.04 0.44
CA GLU A 132 13.47 18.56 0.67
C GLU A 132 13.88 19.55 -0.42
N GLU A 133 13.61 19.25 -1.69
CA GLU A 133 13.84 20.16 -2.80
C GLU A 133 13.02 21.46 -2.64
N TYR A 134 11.75 21.34 -2.28
CA TYR A 134 10.89 22.49 -2.01
C TYR A 134 11.43 23.36 -0.86
N LYS A 135 11.90 22.73 0.23
CA LYS A 135 12.53 23.43 1.36
C LYS A 135 13.78 24.19 0.94
N LYS A 136 14.64 23.59 0.12
CA LYS A 136 15.85 24.25 -0.42
C LYS A 136 15.51 25.46 -1.29
N LYS A 137 14.47 25.36 -2.13
CA LYS A 137 13.96 26.49 -2.92
C LYS A 137 13.49 27.64 -2.02
N LEU A 138 12.73 27.33 -0.96
CA LEU A 138 12.25 28.34 -0.02
C LEU A 138 13.38 29.06 0.73
N LEU A 139 14.48 28.36 1.01
CA LEU A 139 15.66 28.92 1.67
C LEU A 139 16.59 29.67 0.71
N GLY A 140 16.28 29.70 -0.59
CA GLY A 140 17.10 30.37 -1.61
C GLY A 140 18.39 29.63 -1.95
N GLU A 141 18.51 28.35 -1.56
CA GLU A 141 19.69 27.51 -1.86
C GLU A 141 19.69 26.99 -3.32
N ILE A 142 18.54 27.06 -3.99
CA ILE A 142 18.39 26.76 -5.42
C ILE A 142 17.97 28.07 -6.11
N ILE A 143 18.92 28.70 -6.78
CA ILE A 143 18.69 29.83 -7.70
C ILE A 143 18.37 29.22 -9.06
N GLU A 144 17.22 29.58 -9.66
CA GLU A 144 16.91 29.26 -11.06
C GLU A 144 17.92 29.90 -12.03
#